data_AF-A0A410RF59-F1
#
_entry.id   AF-A0A410RF59-F1
#
_cell.length_a   1.000
_cell.length_b   1.000
_cell.length_c   1.000
_cell.angle_alpha   90.00
_cell.angle_beta   90.00
_cell.angle_gamma   90.00
#
_symmetry.space_group_name_H-M   'P 1'
#
loop_
_entity.id
_entity.type
_entity.pdbx_description
1 polymer ?
#
loop_
_entity_poly.entity_id
_entity_poly.type
_entity_poly.pdbx_seq_one_letter_code
_entity_poly.pdbx_strand_id
1 'polypeptide(L)'
;VDNCAGSTAHVTSTGQTMLRYLVLLALAAYASALDDVECCSLEDRHEMSAIWEKVWSAEFVGRRAQIAKAVFRDLLDNVPSAKTLFTRVHVDDFDSPEFTAHCVRVVGGLDNLISLLEDPDTLKVQLHHLAEQHKARDGVTKAHFDAIGHSFERVMPQVASCFNAAAWGRCFRGIATRMSELLP
;
A
#
# COMPACT_ATOMS: atom_id res chain seq x y z
N VAL A 1 16.25 -79.49 0.20
CA VAL A 1 17.31 -78.48 0.05
C VAL A 1 16.63 -77.16 -0.30
N ASP A 2 16.41 -76.39 0.76
CA ASP A 2 16.51 -74.92 0.89
C ASP A 2 15.58 -73.96 0.11
N ASN A 3 14.56 -73.48 0.84
CA ASN A 3 14.33 -72.08 1.25
C ASN A 3 14.94 -70.94 0.41
N CYS A 4 14.10 -69.99 -0.06
CA CYS A 4 13.85 -68.71 0.64
C CYS A 4 12.99 -67.77 -0.21
N ALA A 5 11.84 -67.38 0.36
CA ALA A 5 11.00 -66.29 -0.10
C ALA A 5 11.64 -64.93 0.22
N GLY A 6 11.52 -63.96 -0.68
CA GLY A 6 11.90 -62.57 -0.47
C GLY A 6 10.92 -61.63 -1.16
N SER A 7 9.74 -61.46 -0.56
CA SER A 7 8.75 -60.46 -1.00
C SER A 7 9.14 -59.10 -0.42
N THR A 8 9.65 -58.19 -1.26
CA THR A 8 9.89 -56.80 -0.88
C THR A 8 8.58 -56.02 -0.87
N ALA A 9 7.95 -55.96 0.31
CA ALA A 9 6.85 -55.04 0.54
C ALA A 9 7.39 -53.60 0.51
N HIS A 10 7.07 -52.83 -0.54
CA HIS A 10 7.20 -51.38 -0.51
C HIS A 10 6.18 -50.82 0.48
N VAL A 11 6.62 -50.60 1.73
CA VAL A 11 5.88 -49.80 2.70
C VAL A 11 5.96 -48.34 2.23
N THR A 12 4.95 -47.90 1.48
CA THR A 12 4.72 -46.47 1.28
C THR A 12 4.13 -45.93 2.58
N SER A 13 4.98 -45.26 3.36
CA SER A 13 4.59 -44.64 4.63
C SER A 13 3.60 -43.52 4.37
N THR A 14 2.30 -43.80 4.53
CA THR A 14 1.20 -42.83 4.45
C THR A 14 1.46 -41.61 5.34
N GLY A 15 2.11 -41.80 6.49
CA GLY A 15 2.52 -40.74 7.40
C GLY A 15 3.58 -39.80 6.80
N GLN A 16 4.47 -40.29 5.96
CA GLN A 16 5.51 -39.48 5.32
C GLN A 16 4.95 -38.63 4.18
N THR A 17 3.95 -39.12 3.46
CA THR A 17 3.23 -38.35 2.45
C THR A 17 2.34 -37.28 3.09
N MET A 18 1.61 -37.61 4.17
CA MET A 18 0.78 -36.64 4.91
C MET A 18 1.62 -35.56 5.60
N LEU A 19 2.77 -35.91 6.20
CA LEU A 19 3.68 -34.94 6.80
C LEU A 19 4.25 -33.96 5.76
N ARG A 20 4.56 -34.43 4.54
CA ARG A 20 4.98 -33.55 3.44
C ARG A 20 3.89 -32.55 3.04
N TYR A 21 2.64 -32.99 2.94
CA TYR A 21 1.52 -32.07 2.67
C TYR A 21 1.30 -31.06 3.80
N LEU A 22 1.41 -31.48 5.07
CA LEU A 22 1.31 -30.58 6.21
C LEU A 22 2.45 -29.56 6.25
N VAL A 23 3.68 -29.97 5.93
CA VAL A 23 4.82 -29.06 5.83
C VAL A 23 4.65 -28.07 4.67
N LEU A 24 4.17 -28.53 3.51
CA LEU A 24 3.88 -27.64 2.37
C LEU A 24 2.76 -26.64 2.69
N LEU A 25 1.69 -27.07 3.37
CA LEU A 25 0.61 -26.20 3.79
C LEU A 25 1.07 -25.20 4.87
N ALA A 26 1.91 -25.62 5.81
CA ALA A 26 2.49 -24.74 6.81
C ALA A 26 3.45 -23.71 6.20
N LEU A 27 4.26 -24.12 5.21
CA LEU A 27 5.14 -23.22 4.47
C LEU A 27 4.35 -22.23 3.61
N ALA A 28 3.26 -22.67 2.96
CA ALA A 28 2.37 -21.80 2.21
C ALA A 28 1.66 -20.79 3.12
N ALA A 29 1.17 -21.25 4.29
CA ALA A 29 0.54 -20.39 5.29
C ALA A 29 1.54 -19.39 5.91
N TYR A 30 2.78 -19.81 6.15
CA TYR A 30 3.85 -18.93 6.63
C TYR A 30 4.27 -17.91 5.56
N ALA A 31 4.40 -18.31 4.30
CA ALA A 31 4.68 -17.39 3.19
C ALA A 31 3.57 -16.33 3.03
N SER A 32 2.31 -16.69 3.26
CA SER A 32 1.20 -15.70 3.27
C SER A 32 1.15 -14.80 4.50
N ALA A 33 1.91 -15.11 5.56
CA ALA A 33 1.95 -14.33 6.81
C ALA A 33 3.16 -13.37 6.89
N LEU A 34 4.05 -13.36 5.89
CA LEU A 34 5.27 -12.54 5.86
C LEU A 34 5.09 -11.16 5.18
N ASP A 35 3.89 -10.82 4.70
CA ASP A 35 3.65 -9.50 4.10
C ASP A 35 3.40 -8.45 5.19
N ASP A 36 4.38 -7.58 5.44
CA ASP A 36 4.32 -6.46 6.40
C ASP A 36 3.15 -5.46 6.11
N VAL A 37 2.54 -5.58 4.93
CA VAL A 37 1.31 -4.94 4.48
C VAL A 37 0.22 -6.02 4.33
N GLU A 38 -0.32 -6.52 5.45
CA GLU A 38 -1.19 -7.72 5.60
C GLU A 38 -2.36 -7.87 4.60
N CYS A 39 -2.70 -6.84 3.81
CA CYS A 39 -3.79 -6.84 2.86
C CYS A 39 -3.38 -6.72 1.37
N CYS A 40 -2.08 -6.56 1.05
CA CYS A 40 -1.60 -6.22 -0.30
C CYS A 40 -0.77 -7.37 -0.89
N SER A 41 -1.39 -8.21 -1.72
CA SER A 41 -0.72 -9.36 -2.35
C SER A 41 0.35 -8.94 -3.35
N LEU A 42 1.28 -9.84 -3.71
CA LEU A 42 2.28 -9.57 -4.76
C LEU A 42 1.64 -9.13 -6.10
N GLU A 43 0.52 -9.75 -6.48
CA GLU A 43 -0.22 -9.36 -7.69
C GLU A 43 -0.79 -7.94 -7.57
N ASP A 44 -1.39 -7.60 -6.42
CA ASP A 44 -1.91 -6.26 -6.17
C ASP A 44 -0.81 -5.21 -6.15
N ARG A 45 0.38 -5.54 -5.63
CA ARG A 45 1.56 -4.67 -5.66
C ARG A 45 1.99 -4.36 -7.09
N HIS A 46 2.15 -5.38 -7.92
CA HIS A 46 2.51 -5.18 -9.33
C HIS A 46 1.44 -4.36 -10.07
N GLU A 47 0.16 -4.60 -9.80
CA GLU A 47 -0.92 -3.85 -10.42
C GLU A 47 -0.95 -2.38 -9.97
N MET A 48 -0.78 -2.12 -8.68
CA MET A 48 -0.65 -0.78 -8.12
C MET A 48 0.55 -0.04 -8.72
N SER A 49 1.71 -0.68 -8.80
CA SER A 49 2.91 -0.10 -9.42
C SER A 49 2.70 0.20 -10.91
N ALA A 50 2.13 -0.73 -11.67
CA ALA A 50 1.92 -0.57 -13.10
C ALA A 50 0.89 0.52 -13.45
N ILE A 51 -0.17 0.67 -12.64
CA ILE A 51 -1.14 1.76 -12.84
C ILE A 51 -0.55 3.10 -12.39
N TRP A 52 0.25 3.09 -11.31
CA TRP A 52 0.89 4.29 -10.78
C TRP A 52 1.91 4.88 -11.75
N GLU A 53 2.74 4.05 -12.39
CA GLU A 53 3.71 4.49 -13.39
C GLU A 53 3.04 5.30 -14.51
N LYS A 54 1.84 4.90 -14.96
CA LYS A 54 1.08 5.61 -16.00
C LYS A 54 0.54 6.96 -15.54
N VAL A 55 0.25 7.10 -14.25
CA VAL A 55 -0.33 8.32 -13.65
C VAL A 55 0.75 9.29 -13.21
N TRP A 56 1.88 8.77 -12.73
CA TRP A 56 2.94 9.51 -12.06
C TRP A 56 4.32 9.29 -12.70
N SER A 57 4.42 9.25 -14.04
CA SER A 57 5.73 9.21 -14.73
C SER A 57 6.37 10.60 -14.88
N ALA A 58 7.67 10.62 -15.17
CA ALA A 58 8.44 11.84 -15.43
C ALA A 58 7.97 12.60 -16.68
N GLU A 59 7.24 11.93 -17.59
CA GLU A 59 6.71 12.55 -18.80
C GLU A 59 5.47 13.44 -18.51
N PHE A 60 4.90 13.35 -17.30
CA PHE A 60 3.65 14.02 -16.93
C PHE A 60 3.79 15.07 -15.81
N VAL A 61 4.98 15.69 -15.63
CA VAL A 61 5.24 16.65 -14.54
C VAL A 61 4.16 17.74 -14.42
N GLY A 62 3.68 18.28 -15.56
CA GLY A 62 2.61 19.29 -15.56
C GLY A 62 1.25 18.78 -15.05
N ARG A 63 0.97 17.48 -15.21
CA ARG A 63 -0.27 16.83 -14.76
C ARG A 63 -0.20 16.38 -13.30
N ARG A 64 1.01 16.06 -12.80
CA ARG A 64 1.24 15.63 -11.40
C ARG A 64 0.67 16.63 -10.38
N ALA A 65 0.90 17.93 -10.59
CA ALA A 65 0.35 18.97 -9.73
C ALA A 65 -1.19 19.00 -9.75
N GLN A 66 -1.80 18.81 -10.93
CA GLN A 66 -3.26 18.79 -11.06
C GLN A 66 -3.88 17.58 -10.37
N ILE A 67 -3.29 16.39 -10.55
CA ILE A 67 -3.75 15.15 -9.90
C ILE A 67 -3.61 15.26 -8.38
N ALA A 68 -2.44 15.69 -7.90
CA ALA A 68 -2.22 15.85 -6.47
C ALA A 68 -3.21 16.82 -5.84
N LYS A 69 -3.44 17.98 -6.49
CA LYS A 69 -4.44 18.94 -6.05
C LYS A 69 -5.87 18.40 -6.12
N ALA A 70 -6.20 17.58 -7.12
CA ALA A 70 -7.52 16.97 -7.22
C ALA A 70 -7.81 16.04 -6.03
N VAL A 71 -6.83 15.24 -5.59
CA VAL A 71 -6.93 14.40 -4.39
C VAL A 71 -7.17 15.25 -3.15
N PHE A 72 -6.39 16.32 -2.95
CA PHE A 72 -6.58 17.21 -1.80
C PHE A 72 -7.89 17.99 -1.85
N ARG A 73 -8.36 18.36 -3.04
CA ARG A 73 -9.63 19.07 -3.21
C ARG A 73 -10.77 18.17 -2.76
N ASP A 74 -10.79 16.95 -3.29
CA ASP A 74 -11.77 15.94 -2.90
C ASP A 74 -11.71 15.64 -1.39
N LEU A 75 -10.51 15.51 -0.81
CA LEU A 75 -10.33 15.30 0.63
C LEU A 75 -10.97 16.44 1.44
N LEU A 76 -10.68 17.69 1.09
CA LEU A 76 -11.10 18.86 1.86
C LEU A 76 -12.55 19.26 1.61
N ASP A 77 -13.15 18.80 0.51
CA ASP A 77 -14.59 18.92 0.28
C ASP A 77 -15.37 17.89 1.14
N ASN A 78 -14.83 16.69 1.32
CA ASN A 78 -15.45 15.63 2.13
C ASN A 78 -15.11 15.72 3.63
N VAL A 79 -13.97 16.30 3.99
CA VAL A 79 -13.51 16.51 5.38
C VAL A 79 -13.08 17.97 5.57
N PRO A 80 -14.01 18.95 5.59
CA PRO A 80 -13.66 20.37 5.66
C PRO A 80 -12.88 20.75 6.91
N SER A 81 -13.06 20.02 8.02
CA SER A 81 -12.32 20.24 9.27
C SER A 81 -10.80 20.04 9.12
N ALA A 82 -10.37 19.19 8.17
CA ALA A 82 -8.96 18.93 7.91
C ALA A 82 -8.23 20.13 7.30
N LYS A 83 -8.94 21.14 6.77
CA LYS A 83 -8.31 22.37 6.22
C LYS A 83 -7.39 23.04 7.24
N THR A 84 -7.76 23.02 8.52
CA THR A 84 -6.96 23.64 9.60
C THR A 84 -5.55 23.06 9.72
N LEU A 85 -5.35 21.79 9.35
CA LEU A 85 -4.07 21.08 9.36
C LEU A 85 -3.07 21.63 8.31
N PHE A 86 -3.58 22.34 7.29
CA PHE A 86 -2.81 22.80 6.14
C PHE A 86 -2.67 24.34 6.07
N THR A 87 -2.98 25.05 7.15
CA THR A 87 -2.85 26.53 7.23
C THR A 87 -1.43 27.02 6.94
N ARG A 88 -0.40 26.33 7.46
CA ARG A 88 1.02 26.65 7.24
C ARG A 88 1.46 26.55 5.77
N VAL A 89 0.70 25.86 4.93
CA VAL A 89 0.96 25.72 3.49
C VAL A 89 -0.07 26.50 2.66
N HIS A 90 -0.77 27.46 3.26
CA HIS A 90 -1.69 28.40 2.60
C HIS A 90 -2.85 27.73 1.86
N VAL A 91 -3.47 26.71 2.47
CA VAL A 91 -4.61 25.97 1.87
C VAL A 91 -5.82 26.83 1.47
N ASP A 92 -5.98 28.01 2.07
CA ASP A 92 -7.06 28.95 1.72
C ASP A 92 -6.91 29.49 0.29
N ASP A 93 -5.67 29.55 -0.22
CA ASP A 93 -5.37 29.74 -1.63
C ASP A 93 -4.90 28.41 -2.23
N PHE A 94 -5.85 27.68 -2.80
CA PHE A 94 -5.60 26.37 -3.40
C PHE A 94 -4.63 26.40 -4.58
N ASP A 95 -4.48 27.56 -5.22
CA ASP A 95 -3.58 27.80 -6.35
C ASP A 95 -2.24 28.39 -5.94
N SER A 96 -2.02 28.62 -4.64
CA SER A 96 -0.74 29.08 -4.11
C SER A 96 0.41 28.13 -4.46
N PRO A 97 1.61 28.67 -4.72
CA PRO A 97 2.80 27.85 -4.93
C PRO A 97 3.11 26.92 -3.74
N GLU A 98 2.90 27.39 -2.51
CA GLU A 98 3.16 26.64 -1.28
C GLU A 98 2.24 25.42 -1.15
N PHE A 99 0.93 25.60 -1.38
CA PHE A 99 -0.03 24.50 -1.28
C PHE A 99 0.16 23.51 -2.44
N THR A 100 0.40 24.02 -3.65
CA THR A 100 0.69 23.17 -4.81
C THR A 100 1.93 22.32 -4.58
N ALA A 101 3.02 22.92 -4.07
CA ALA A 101 4.24 22.20 -3.73
C ALA A 101 4.00 21.18 -2.60
N HIS A 102 3.16 21.49 -1.63
CA HIS A 102 2.78 20.54 -0.58
C HIS A 102 2.06 19.31 -1.15
N CYS A 103 1.04 19.52 -2.00
CA CYS A 103 0.31 18.43 -2.65
C CYS A 103 1.27 17.51 -3.43
N VAL A 104 2.17 18.10 -4.23
CA VAL A 104 3.16 17.33 -5.00
C VAL A 104 4.13 16.58 -4.10
N ARG A 105 4.57 17.16 -2.98
CA ARG A 105 5.44 16.45 -2.00
C ARG A 105 4.74 15.26 -1.36
N VAL A 106 3.46 15.38 -1.02
CA VAL A 106 2.70 14.27 -0.42
C VAL A 106 2.53 13.13 -1.42
N VAL A 107 2.11 13.45 -2.64
CA VAL A 107 1.93 12.42 -3.67
C VAL A 107 3.26 11.82 -4.16
N GLY A 108 4.33 12.62 -4.19
CA GLY A 108 5.69 12.11 -4.39
C GLY A 108 6.20 11.25 -3.22
N GLY A 109 5.72 11.51 -1.99
CA GLY A 109 5.95 10.63 -0.86
C GLY A 109 5.28 9.26 -1.06
N LEU A 110 4.05 9.25 -1.59
CA LEU A 110 3.36 8.01 -1.96
C LEU A 110 4.06 7.27 -3.10
N ASP A 111 4.56 7.99 -4.11
CA ASP A 111 5.37 7.43 -5.21
C ASP A 111 6.58 6.64 -4.68
N ASN A 112 7.31 7.22 -3.71
CA ASN A 112 8.42 6.53 -3.05
C ASN A 112 7.98 5.29 -2.25
N LEU A 113 6.76 5.26 -1.71
CA LEU A 113 6.26 4.07 -1.02
C LEU A 113 5.87 2.98 -2.02
N ILE A 114 5.26 3.36 -3.13
CA ILE A 114 4.87 2.43 -4.20
C ILE A 114 6.10 1.79 -4.84
N SER A 115 7.17 2.55 -5.05
CA SER A 115 8.43 2.00 -5.59
C SER A 115 9.14 1.02 -4.65
N LEU A 116 8.79 1.01 -3.37
CA LEU A 116 9.33 0.10 -2.35
C LEU A 116 8.43 -1.11 -2.09
N LEU A 117 7.32 -1.30 -2.80
CA LEU A 117 6.40 -2.42 -2.57
C LEU A 117 7.07 -3.80 -2.73
N GLU A 118 8.13 -3.90 -3.55
CA GLU A 118 8.90 -5.14 -3.73
C GLU A 118 10.09 -5.28 -2.75
N ASP A 119 10.34 -4.29 -1.88
CA ASP A 119 11.38 -4.29 -0.84
C ASP A 119 10.73 -4.06 0.54
N PRO A 120 10.15 -5.11 1.15
CA PRO A 120 9.36 -4.99 2.37
C PRO A 120 10.15 -4.47 3.57
N ASP A 121 11.43 -4.82 3.69
CA ASP A 121 12.29 -4.38 4.78
C ASP A 121 12.52 -2.86 4.71
N THR A 122 12.86 -2.33 3.53
CA THR A 122 13.02 -0.89 3.33
C THR A 122 11.69 -0.15 3.46
N LEU A 123 10.61 -0.71 2.90
CA LEU A 123 9.27 -0.14 3.00
C LEU A 123 8.84 0.03 4.47
N LYS A 124 9.08 -0.97 5.30
CA LYS A 124 8.76 -0.94 6.74
C LYS A 124 9.45 0.20 7.46
N VAL A 125 10.77 0.36 7.23
CA VAL A 125 11.55 1.46 7.81
C VAL A 125 11.01 2.82 7.36
N GLN A 126 10.70 2.95 6.07
CA GLN A 126 10.17 4.19 5.49
C GLN A 126 8.77 4.52 6.04
N LEU A 127 7.89 3.54 6.15
CA LEU A 127 6.55 3.71 6.72
C LEU A 127 6.61 4.16 8.18
N HIS A 128 7.47 3.54 8.99
CA HIS A 128 7.67 3.95 10.38
C HIS A 128 8.21 5.38 10.48
N HIS A 129 9.17 5.75 9.62
CA HIS A 129 9.66 7.13 9.57
C HIS A 129 8.54 8.13 9.26
N LEU A 130 7.69 7.82 8.29
CA LEU A 130 6.53 8.66 7.96
C LEU A 130 5.48 8.68 9.07
N ALA A 131 5.28 7.58 9.80
CA ALA A 131 4.38 7.54 10.94
C ALA A 131 4.83 8.51 12.05
N GLU A 132 6.13 8.53 12.39
CA GLU A 132 6.69 9.49 13.34
C GLU A 132 6.54 10.95 12.85
N GLN A 133 6.72 11.19 11.54
CA GLN A 133 6.51 12.53 10.97
C GLN A 133 5.06 13.01 11.11
N HIS A 134 4.07 12.13 10.92
CA HIS A 134 2.66 12.49 11.03
C HIS A 134 2.20 12.58 12.48
N LYS A 135 2.73 11.75 13.38
CA LYS A 135 2.52 11.83 14.82
C LYS A 135 2.97 13.17 15.39
N ALA A 136 4.05 13.75 14.86
CA ALA A 136 4.54 15.08 15.23
C ALA A 136 3.64 16.24 14.71
N ARG A 137 2.49 15.94 14.09
CA ARG A 137 1.50 16.92 13.62
C ARG A 137 0.22 16.78 14.43
N ASP A 138 0.02 17.71 15.36
CA ASP A 138 -1.19 17.75 16.18
C ASP A 138 -2.45 17.83 15.31
N GLY A 139 -3.46 17.04 15.68
CA GLY A 139 -4.75 16.99 14.99
C GLY A 139 -4.82 16.03 13.79
N VAL A 140 -3.71 15.42 13.37
CA VAL A 140 -3.75 14.33 12.38
C VAL A 140 -4.25 13.04 13.07
N THR A 141 -5.19 12.34 12.44
CA THR A 141 -5.86 11.15 12.99
C THR A 141 -5.86 10.03 11.96
N LYS A 142 -6.13 8.79 12.40
CA LYS A 142 -6.34 7.65 11.50
C LYS A 142 -7.46 7.90 10.48
N ALA A 143 -8.54 8.54 10.91
CA ALA A 143 -9.67 8.87 10.05
C ALA A 143 -9.27 9.81 8.88
N HIS A 144 -8.28 10.69 9.05
CA HIS A 144 -7.76 11.51 7.96
C HIS A 144 -7.03 10.68 6.89
N PHE A 145 -6.36 9.60 7.29
CA PHE A 145 -5.71 8.65 6.38
C PHE A 145 -6.72 7.79 5.61
N ASP A 146 -7.80 7.37 6.27
CA ASP A 146 -8.91 6.69 5.59
C ASP A 146 -9.58 7.62 4.57
N ALA A 147 -9.82 8.88 4.95
CA ALA A 147 -10.45 9.87 4.09
C ALA A 147 -9.63 10.15 2.83
N ILE A 148 -8.31 10.33 2.94
CA ILE A 148 -7.46 10.56 1.76
C ILE A 148 -7.36 9.30 0.90
N GLY A 149 -7.44 8.10 1.48
CA GLY A 149 -7.55 6.85 0.73
C GLY A 149 -8.79 6.84 -0.17
N HIS A 150 -9.95 7.22 0.37
CA HIS A 150 -11.17 7.38 -0.42
C HIS A 150 -11.07 8.46 -1.49
N SER A 151 -10.32 9.54 -1.24
CA SER A 151 -10.05 10.56 -2.26
C SER A 151 -9.23 10.00 -3.42
N PHE A 152 -8.20 9.18 -3.15
CA PHE A 152 -7.49 8.48 -4.22
C PHE A 152 -8.41 7.53 -4.99
N GLU A 153 -9.27 6.76 -4.31
CA GLU A 153 -10.23 5.85 -4.96
C GLU A 153 -11.21 6.59 -5.90
N ARG A 154 -11.59 7.83 -5.57
CA ARG A 154 -12.44 8.67 -6.43
C ARG A 154 -11.69 9.34 -7.58
N VAL A 155 -10.44 9.74 -7.37
CA VAL A 155 -9.66 10.49 -8.35
C VAL A 155 -8.96 9.59 -9.36
N MET A 156 -8.37 8.48 -8.93
CA MET A 156 -7.56 7.58 -9.79
C MET A 156 -8.31 7.05 -11.02
N PRO A 157 -9.59 6.63 -10.95
CA PRO A 157 -10.33 6.18 -12.13
C PRO A 157 -10.50 7.25 -13.22
N GLN A 158 -10.40 8.54 -12.86
CA GLN A 158 -10.55 9.66 -13.80
C GLN A 158 -9.26 9.92 -14.60
N VAL A 159 -8.12 9.45 -14.09
CA VAL A 159 -6.79 9.77 -14.64
C VAL A 159 -6.03 8.53 -15.11
N ALA A 160 -6.55 7.33 -14.82
CA ALA A 160 -5.96 6.07 -15.17
C ALA A 160 -7.00 5.14 -15.82
N SER A 161 -6.78 4.77 -17.08
CA SER A 161 -7.60 3.76 -17.75
C SER A 161 -7.36 2.38 -17.14
N CYS A 162 -8.41 1.56 -17.03
CA CYS A 162 -8.34 0.20 -16.47
C CYS A 162 -7.84 0.16 -15.01
N PHE A 163 -8.23 1.15 -14.20
CA PHE A 163 -7.90 1.19 -12.79
C PHE A 163 -8.59 0.07 -11.99
N ASN A 164 -7.81 -0.81 -11.38
CA ASN A 164 -8.33 -1.80 -10.44
C ASN A 164 -8.44 -1.21 -9.04
N ALA A 165 -9.64 -0.70 -8.73
CA ALA A 165 -9.95 -0.10 -7.45
C ALA A 165 -9.78 -1.07 -6.27
N ALA A 166 -9.98 -2.38 -6.48
CA ALA A 166 -9.88 -3.36 -5.40
C ALA A 166 -8.42 -3.61 -5.01
N ALA A 167 -7.52 -3.79 -5.99
CA ALA A 167 -6.08 -3.92 -5.76
C ALA A 167 -5.51 -2.65 -5.10
N TRP A 168 -5.86 -1.48 -5.66
CA TRP A 168 -5.48 -0.20 -5.08
C TRP A 168 -5.95 -0.03 -3.64
N GLY A 169 -7.24 -0.25 -3.37
CA GLY A 169 -7.81 -0.07 -2.04
C GLY A 169 -7.18 -0.99 -1.00
N ARG A 170 -6.86 -2.24 -1.36
CA ARG A 170 -6.13 -3.19 -0.50
C ARG A 170 -4.74 -2.68 -0.15
N CYS A 171 -3.96 -2.26 -1.16
CA CYS A 171 -2.59 -1.82 -0.95
C CYS A 171 -2.48 -0.45 -0.27
N PHE A 172 -3.29 0.52 -0.69
CA PHE A 172 -3.34 1.82 -0.06
C PHE A 172 -3.76 1.71 1.41
N ARG A 173 -4.76 0.87 1.74
CA ARG A 173 -5.17 0.66 3.14
C ARG A 173 -4.03 0.12 3.98
N GLY A 174 -3.25 -0.82 3.47
CA GLY A 174 -2.11 -1.35 4.20
C GLY A 174 -1.02 -0.30 4.44
N ILE A 175 -0.70 0.52 3.44
CA ILE A 175 0.18 1.69 3.59
C ILE A 175 -0.36 2.66 4.65
N ALA A 176 -1.63 3.06 4.53
CA ALA A 176 -2.29 4.01 5.41
C ALA A 176 -2.35 3.52 6.87
N THR A 177 -2.60 2.22 7.06
CA THR A 177 -2.63 1.59 8.39
C THR A 177 -1.28 1.72 9.09
N ARG A 178 -0.17 1.47 8.37
CA ARG A 178 1.18 1.61 8.93
C ARG A 178 1.56 3.07 9.16
N MET A 179 1.29 3.96 8.20
CA MET A 179 1.58 5.39 8.36
C MET A 179 0.80 6.05 9.50
N SER A 180 -0.38 5.53 9.84
CA SER A 180 -1.24 6.07 10.89
C SER A 180 -1.15 5.28 12.21
N GLU A 181 -0.23 4.31 12.33
CA GLU A 181 -0.19 3.40 13.48
C GLU A 181 0.01 4.10 14.83
N LEU A 182 0.72 5.24 14.81
CA LEU A 182 1.03 6.06 15.98
C LEU A 182 0.01 7.17 16.27
N LEU A 183 -1.05 7.26 15.46
CA LEU A 183 -2.05 8.31 15.54
C LEU A 183 -3.26 7.88 16.38
N PRO A 184 -3.99 8.87 16.96
CA PRO A 184 -5.31 8.62 17.53
C PRO A 184 -6.33 8.16 16.49
#